data_AF-A0A2E3ZGH4-F1
#
_entry.id   AF-A0A2E3ZGH4-F1
#
_cell.length_a   1.000
_cell.length_b   1.000
_cell.length_c   1.000
_cell.angle_alpha   90.00
_cell.angle_beta   90.00
_cell.angle_gamma   90.00
#
_symmetry.space_group_name_H-M   'P 1'
#
loop_
_entity.id
_entity.type
_entity.pdbx_description
1 polymer ?
#
loop_
_entity_poly.entity_id
_entity_poly.type
_entity_poly.pdbx_seq_one_letter_code
_entity_poly.pdbx_strand_id
1 'polypeptide(L)'
;MGRISAMVMLALILSIPVSASENTESIVQVRGGGSILFEHVTGVWCDVCADHEPWVEAMVKSNGERLIRVDLHDVIEDPLGNEAATHRRIRLNHTLPFPTYHLDGHAEVTPSMSRGELQMSLLAAESSRKTHEVIEAAIDLDDTGGIVTVEVNDPIQIEGTQLTLLLLETSVTLPPSEATNGLLIHPAVLRSVISIEMTGNKTIKPLAWGDVEMNEGIGLNAVFEFDWPDGIDAESATLVVVHELVQVEDGPATLSALSWAEEDSSEEVQALGWMVMILFGCAMVTIFFRSRNSY
;
A
#
# COMPACT_ATOMS: atom_id res chain seq x y z
N MET A 1 17.57 53.58 8.15
CA MET A 1 17.63 52.65 6.99
C MET A 1 18.41 51.36 7.31
N GLY A 2 19.57 51.41 7.98
CA GLY A 2 20.38 50.20 8.25
C GLY A 2 19.74 49.08 9.11
N ARG A 3 18.90 49.42 10.10
CA ARG A 3 18.31 48.41 11.02
C ARG A 3 17.24 47.52 10.36
N ILE A 4 16.46 48.08 9.43
CA ILE A 4 15.40 47.34 8.70
C ILE A 4 16.04 46.46 7.62
N SER A 5 17.07 46.97 6.92
CA SER A 5 17.82 46.19 5.94
C SER A 5 18.54 44.98 6.56
N ALA A 6 19.04 45.14 7.80
CA ALA A 6 19.65 44.05 8.55
C ALA A 6 18.63 42.98 9.00
N MET A 7 17.41 43.39 9.41
CA MET A 7 16.35 42.44 9.76
C MET A 7 15.82 41.67 8.55
N VAL A 8 15.72 42.31 7.38
CA VAL A 8 15.29 41.64 6.13
C VAL A 8 16.35 40.65 5.66
N MET A 9 17.65 41.00 5.72
CA MET A 9 18.75 40.07 5.41
C MET A 9 18.78 38.88 6.36
N LEU A 10 18.58 39.10 7.67
CA LEU A 10 18.55 38.01 8.65
C LEU A 10 17.35 37.07 8.44
N ALA A 11 16.18 37.62 8.08
CA ALA A 11 15.00 36.83 7.74
C ALA A 11 15.19 36.00 6.46
N LEU A 12 15.90 36.53 5.46
CA LEU A 12 16.26 35.83 4.21
C LEU A 12 17.27 34.70 4.43
N ILE A 13 18.22 34.86 5.36
CA ILE A 13 19.19 33.80 5.68
C ILE A 13 18.54 32.68 6.50
N LEU A 14 17.57 33.01 7.36
CA LEU A 14 16.79 32.04 8.15
C LEU A 14 15.69 31.31 7.35
N SER A 15 15.43 31.72 6.10
CA SER A 15 14.45 31.08 5.22
C SER A 15 15.08 30.21 4.13
N ILE A 16 16.39 29.96 4.21
CA ILE A 16 17.04 28.91 3.42
C ILE A 16 16.72 27.59 4.14
N PRO A 17 15.92 26.68 3.56
CA PRO A 17 15.83 25.33 4.10
C PRO A 17 17.22 24.72 4.02
N VAL A 18 17.75 24.28 5.16
CA VAL A 18 18.90 23.38 5.18
C VAL A 18 18.37 22.05 4.67
N SER A 19 18.50 21.81 3.37
CA SER A 19 18.36 20.48 2.81
C SER A 19 19.57 19.68 3.27
N ALA A 20 19.44 19.04 4.43
CA ALA A 20 20.34 17.96 4.82
C ALA A 20 19.96 16.76 3.94
N SER A 21 20.59 16.67 2.76
CA SER A 21 20.70 15.40 2.05
C SER A 21 21.76 14.58 2.78
N GLU A 22 21.34 13.93 3.86
CA GLU A 22 22.09 12.81 4.43
C GLU A 22 21.57 11.55 3.75
N ASN A 23 22.37 11.05 2.81
CA ASN A 23 22.28 9.70 2.25
C ASN A 23 22.54 8.70 3.41
N THR A 24 21.51 8.43 4.19
CA THR A 24 21.51 7.42 5.25
C THR A 24 20.62 6.32 4.74
N GLU A 25 21.13 5.08 4.66
CA GLU A 25 20.32 3.87 4.53
C GLU A 25 19.17 3.98 5.54
N SER A 26 17.97 4.32 5.05
CA SER A 26 16.88 4.75 5.92
C SER A 26 15.97 3.58 6.18
N ILE A 27 16.32 2.78 7.17
CA ILE A 27 15.41 1.77 7.71
C ILE A 27 14.11 2.49 8.13
N VAL A 28 13.01 2.18 7.45
CA VAL A 28 11.70 2.74 7.73
C VAL A 28 11.01 1.88 8.78
N GLN A 29 10.48 2.52 9.82
CA GLN A 29 9.72 1.85 10.88
C GLN A 29 8.24 2.16 10.71
N VAL A 30 7.43 1.13 10.52
CA VAL A 30 5.98 1.23 10.31
C VAL A 30 5.27 0.42 11.38
N ARG A 31 4.17 0.97 11.89
CA ARG A 31 3.37 0.34 12.94
C ARG A 31 1.89 0.44 12.61
N GLY A 32 1.18 -0.68 12.63
CA GLY A 32 -0.26 -0.74 12.36
C GLY A 32 -0.83 -2.13 12.58
N GLY A 33 -1.66 -2.63 11.65
CA GLY A 33 -2.30 -3.95 11.75
C GLY A 33 -3.83 -3.93 11.67
N GLY A 34 -4.46 -2.75 11.82
CA GLY A 34 -5.91 -2.61 11.88
C GLY A 34 -6.64 -2.56 10.53
N SER A 35 -5.91 -2.55 9.42
CA SER A 35 -6.48 -2.40 8.08
C SER A 35 -7.24 -3.64 7.64
N ILE A 36 -8.32 -3.44 6.88
CA ILE A 36 -9.05 -4.53 6.23
C ILE A 36 -8.32 -4.94 4.97
N LEU A 37 -8.03 -6.23 4.83
CA LEU A 37 -7.51 -6.76 3.59
C LEU A 37 -8.67 -6.96 2.60
N PHE A 38 -8.66 -6.16 1.54
CA PHE A 38 -9.63 -6.19 0.45
C PHE A 38 -9.00 -6.83 -0.78
N GLU A 39 -9.34 -8.08 -1.03
CA GLU A 39 -8.78 -8.84 -2.14
C GLU A 39 -9.81 -8.90 -3.27
N HIS A 40 -9.47 -8.35 -4.43
CA HIS A 40 -10.36 -8.18 -5.57
C HIS A 40 -9.92 -9.11 -6.71
N VAL A 41 -10.72 -10.14 -6.96
CA VAL A 41 -10.52 -11.05 -8.10
C VAL A 41 -11.06 -10.36 -9.35
N THR A 42 -10.16 -10.06 -10.30
CA THR A 42 -10.43 -9.22 -11.48
C THR A 42 -9.74 -9.78 -12.72
N GLY A 43 -10.06 -9.23 -13.90
CA GLY A 43 -9.36 -9.58 -15.12
C GLY A 43 -9.45 -8.53 -16.22
N VAL A 44 -8.44 -8.43 -17.07
CA VAL A 44 -8.38 -7.45 -18.18
C VAL A 44 -9.43 -7.71 -19.27
N TRP A 45 -9.99 -8.92 -19.31
CA TRP A 45 -11.05 -9.34 -20.24
C TRP A 45 -12.45 -9.20 -19.64
N CYS A 46 -12.55 -8.84 -18.37
CA CYS A 46 -13.80 -8.76 -17.65
C CYS A 46 -14.39 -7.36 -17.78
N ASP A 47 -15.40 -7.20 -18.65
CA ASP A 47 -16.11 -5.93 -18.86
C ASP A 47 -16.78 -5.43 -17.57
N VAL A 48 -17.42 -6.34 -16.82
CA VAL A 48 -18.08 -6.00 -15.55
C VAL A 48 -17.05 -5.51 -14.50
N CYS A 49 -15.83 -6.04 -14.53
CA CYS A 49 -14.76 -5.59 -13.64
C CYS A 49 -14.33 -4.16 -13.99
N ALA A 50 -14.20 -3.83 -15.28
CA ALA A 50 -13.92 -2.47 -15.74
C ALA A 50 -15.06 -1.50 -15.38
N ASP A 51 -16.33 -1.93 -15.47
CA ASP A 51 -17.47 -1.12 -15.05
C ASP A 51 -17.47 -0.86 -13.53
N HIS A 52 -16.94 -1.79 -12.74
CA HIS A 52 -16.85 -1.68 -11.29
C HIS A 52 -15.70 -0.78 -10.82
N GLU A 53 -14.59 -0.79 -11.56
CA GLU A 53 -13.33 -0.15 -11.17
C GLU A 53 -13.48 1.32 -10.71
N PRO A 54 -14.17 2.24 -11.42
CA PRO A 54 -14.19 3.65 -11.04
C PRO A 54 -14.75 3.89 -9.63
N TRP A 55 -15.72 3.08 -9.19
CA TRP A 55 -16.30 3.23 -7.87
C TRP A 55 -15.63 2.35 -6.80
N VAL A 56 -14.98 1.24 -7.17
CA VAL A 56 -14.10 0.47 -6.28
C VAL A 56 -12.91 1.34 -5.88
N GLU A 57 -12.25 1.97 -6.86
CA GLU A 57 -11.12 2.86 -6.63
C GLU A 57 -11.51 4.06 -5.76
N ALA A 58 -12.68 4.66 -6.03
CA ALA A 58 -13.20 5.74 -5.20
C ALA A 58 -13.49 5.29 -3.76
N MET A 59 -13.97 4.06 -3.56
CA MET A 59 -14.18 3.49 -2.23
C MET A 59 -12.85 3.31 -1.50
N VAL A 60 -11.84 2.71 -2.13
CA VAL A 60 -10.51 2.47 -1.55
C VAL A 60 -9.89 3.80 -1.11
N LYS A 61 -9.84 4.79 -2.00
CA LYS A 61 -9.35 6.14 -1.68
C LYS A 61 -10.09 6.80 -0.53
N SER A 62 -11.42 6.62 -0.45
CA SER A 62 -12.22 7.24 0.62
C SER A 62 -12.03 6.60 1.99
N ASN A 63 -11.55 5.34 2.05
CA ASN A 63 -11.29 4.64 3.30
C ASN A 63 -9.83 4.75 3.74
N GLY A 64 -8.91 5.14 2.85
CA GLY A 64 -7.50 5.36 3.16
C GLY A 64 -6.86 4.13 3.80
N GLU A 65 -6.04 4.35 4.83
CA GLU A 65 -5.32 3.28 5.56
C GLU A 65 -6.21 2.21 6.19
N ARG A 66 -7.53 2.42 6.30
CA ARG A 66 -8.47 1.41 6.83
C ARG A 66 -8.64 0.22 5.90
N LEU A 67 -8.25 0.35 4.63
CA LEU A 67 -8.45 -0.67 3.60
C LEU A 67 -7.16 -0.85 2.79
N ILE A 68 -6.68 -2.09 2.71
CA ILE A 68 -5.55 -2.47 1.84
C ILE A 68 -6.13 -3.25 0.67
N ARG A 69 -6.06 -2.67 -0.53
CA ARG A 69 -6.50 -3.31 -1.77
C ARG A 69 -5.42 -4.26 -2.29
N VAL A 70 -5.82 -5.43 -2.76
CA VAL A 70 -4.97 -6.38 -3.48
C VAL A 70 -5.75 -6.90 -4.69
N ASP A 71 -5.28 -6.61 -5.90
CA ASP A 71 -5.90 -7.08 -7.13
C ASP A 71 -5.29 -8.41 -7.56
N LEU A 72 -6.17 -9.41 -7.72
CA LEU A 72 -5.84 -10.79 -8.05
C LEU A 72 -6.29 -11.08 -9.48
N HIS A 73 -5.38 -10.86 -10.42
CA HIS A 73 -5.60 -11.13 -11.84
C HIS A 73 -5.61 -12.63 -12.16
N ASP A 74 -6.38 -13.03 -13.16
CA ASP A 74 -6.39 -14.40 -13.66
C ASP A 74 -5.12 -14.71 -14.45
N VAL A 75 -4.66 -15.97 -14.48
CA VAL A 75 -3.55 -16.39 -15.35
C VAL A 75 -4.01 -16.73 -16.76
N ILE A 76 -5.31 -16.90 -16.95
CA ILE A 76 -5.90 -17.27 -18.23
C ILE A 76 -6.25 -15.99 -18.99
N GLU A 77 -5.59 -15.79 -20.13
CA GLU A 77 -5.86 -14.70 -21.09
C GLU A 77 -5.76 -13.29 -20.47
N ASP A 78 -4.96 -13.15 -19.42
CA ASP A 78 -4.73 -11.88 -18.73
C ASP A 78 -3.22 -11.69 -18.48
N PRO A 79 -2.62 -10.61 -19.03
CA PRO A 79 -1.19 -10.34 -18.95
C PRO A 79 -0.71 -9.93 -17.56
N LEU A 80 -1.61 -9.59 -16.64
CA LEU A 80 -1.30 -9.24 -15.26
C LEU A 80 -1.37 -10.47 -14.32
N GLY A 81 -1.88 -11.59 -14.83
CA GLY A 81 -1.92 -12.87 -14.14
C GLY A 81 -0.54 -13.42 -13.78
N ASN A 82 -0.44 -14.02 -12.60
CA ASN A 82 0.76 -14.74 -12.17
C ASN A 82 0.44 -15.85 -11.15
N GLU A 83 1.46 -16.65 -10.82
CA GLU A 83 1.37 -17.75 -9.86
C GLU A 83 1.07 -17.27 -8.43
N ALA A 84 1.49 -16.08 -8.06
CA ALA A 84 1.22 -15.51 -6.74
C ALA A 84 -0.28 -15.18 -6.57
N ALA A 85 -0.89 -14.54 -7.56
CA ALA A 85 -2.33 -14.31 -7.65
C ALA A 85 -3.11 -15.63 -7.70
N THR A 86 -2.64 -16.61 -8.47
CA THR A 86 -3.28 -17.95 -8.53
C THR A 86 -3.25 -18.63 -7.17
N HIS A 87 -2.12 -18.64 -6.49
CA HIS A 87 -1.98 -19.21 -5.15
C HIS A 87 -2.94 -18.53 -4.16
N ARG A 88 -2.99 -17.20 -4.17
CA ARG A 88 -3.87 -16.43 -3.29
C ARG A 88 -5.35 -16.72 -3.56
N ARG A 89 -5.75 -16.79 -4.84
CA ARG A 89 -7.13 -17.16 -5.24
C ARG A 89 -7.51 -18.58 -4.83
N ILE A 90 -6.59 -19.55 -4.92
CA ILE A 90 -6.85 -20.93 -4.47
C ILE A 90 -7.18 -20.95 -2.98
N ARG A 91 -6.42 -20.21 -2.16
CA ARG A 91 -6.68 -20.06 -0.72
C ARG A 91 -8.06 -19.44 -0.45
N LEU A 92 -8.49 -18.50 -1.28
CA LEU A 92 -9.78 -17.80 -1.18
C LEU A 92 -10.96 -18.52 -1.86
N ASN A 93 -10.80 -19.80 -2.24
CA ASN A 93 -11.75 -20.56 -3.04
C ASN A 93 -11.90 -20.03 -4.50
N HIS A 94 -11.00 -20.50 -5.37
CA HIS A 94 -10.87 -20.11 -6.79
C HIS A 94 -12.11 -20.29 -7.68
N THR A 95 -13.20 -20.89 -7.19
CA THR A 95 -14.38 -21.24 -7.99
C THR A 95 -15.37 -20.09 -8.17
N LEU A 96 -15.13 -18.94 -7.53
CA LEU A 96 -16.01 -17.78 -7.59
C LEU A 96 -15.84 -17.00 -8.91
N PRO A 97 -16.92 -16.35 -9.42
CA PRO A 97 -16.90 -15.63 -10.70
C PRO A 97 -16.12 -14.30 -10.61
N PHE A 98 -15.97 -13.61 -11.74
CA PHE A 98 -15.37 -12.27 -11.79
C PHE A 98 -16.45 -11.18 -11.97
N PRO A 99 -16.29 -9.99 -11.33
CA PRO A 99 -15.36 -9.75 -10.23
C PRO A 99 -15.80 -10.55 -8.99
N THR A 100 -14.91 -10.77 -8.01
CA THR A 100 -15.28 -11.20 -6.65
C THR A 100 -14.50 -10.36 -5.65
N TYR A 101 -15.15 -9.98 -4.56
CA TYR A 101 -14.55 -9.20 -3.48
C TYR A 101 -14.41 -10.07 -2.25
N HIS A 102 -13.23 -10.06 -1.63
CA HIS A 102 -13.00 -10.66 -0.33
C HIS A 102 -12.61 -9.58 0.67
N LEU A 103 -13.24 -9.59 1.83
CA LEU A 103 -12.89 -8.74 2.97
C LEU A 103 -12.44 -9.66 4.11
N ASP A 104 -11.17 -9.60 4.47
CA ASP A 104 -10.49 -10.59 5.34
C ASP A 104 -10.73 -12.04 4.93
N GLY A 105 -10.78 -12.31 3.63
CA GLY A 105 -11.04 -13.66 3.11
C GLY A 105 -12.51 -14.07 3.07
N HIS A 106 -13.44 -13.31 3.64
CA HIS A 106 -14.88 -13.56 3.44
C HIS A 106 -15.32 -13.07 2.06
N ALA A 107 -15.84 -13.99 1.24
CA ALA A 107 -16.29 -13.70 -0.11
C ALA A 107 -17.65 -12.99 -0.09
N GLU A 108 -17.74 -11.92 -0.87
CA GLU A 108 -18.96 -11.19 -1.16
C GLU A 108 -19.41 -11.53 -2.59
N VAL A 109 -20.68 -11.91 -2.81
CA VAL A 109 -21.17 -12.36 -4.12
C VAL A 109 -21.59 -11.16 -4.98
N THR A 110 -21.10 -11.10 -6.23
CA THR A 110 -20.65 -9.84 -6.85
C THR A 110 -21.29 -9.36 -8.15
N PRO A 111 -21.85 -10.16 -9.09
CA PRO A 111 -22.19 -9.61 -10.41
C PRO A 111 -23.25 -8.51 -10.38
N SER A 112 -24.02 -8.42 -9.29
CA SER A 112 -25.06 -7.41 -9.07
C SER A 112 -24.77 -6.47 -7.89
N MET A 113 -23.57 -6.53 -7.32
CA MET A 113 -23.24 -5.75 -6.12
C MET A 113 -23.08 -4.27 -6.45
N SER A 114 -23.76 -3.43 -5.69
CA SER A 114 -23.63 -1.99 -5.74
C SER A 114 -22.52 -1.48 -4.82
N ARG A 115 -22.02 -0.27 -5.11
CA ARG A 115 -21.09 0.47 -4.22
C ARG A 115 -21.58 0.53 -2.76
N GLY A 116 -22.88 0.72 -2.55
CA GLY A 116 -23.46 0.83 -1.21
C GLY A 116 -23.40 -0.50 -0.45
N GLU A 117 -23.62 -1.61 -1.13
CA GLU A 117 -23.51 -2.95 -0.56
C GLU A 117 -22.05 -3.26 -0.18
N LEU A 118 -21.08 -3.00 -1.08
CA LEU A 118 -19.68 -3.23 -0.76
C LEU A 118 -19.19 -2.39 0.43
N GLN A 119 -19.62 -1.13 0.52
CA GLN A 119 -19.31 -0.28 1.68
C GLN A 119 -19.92 -0.84 2.98
N MET A 120 -21.12 -1.42 2.92
CA MET A 120 -21.73 -2.08 4.08
C MET A 120 -21.01 -3.37 4.45
N SER A 121 -20.54 -4.15 3.47
CA SER A 121 -19.71 -5.33 3.70
C SER A 121 -18.38 -4.96 4.37
N LEU A 122 -17.75 -3.85 3.96
CA LEU A 122 -16.56 -3.32 4.64
C LEU A 122 -16.86 -3.00 6.12
N LEU A 123 -17.93 -2.26 6.40
CA LEU A 123 -18.33 -1.96 7.78
C LEU A 123 -18.65 -3.23 8.59
N ALA A 124 -19.23 -4.25 7.94
CA ALA A 124 -19.50 -5.54 8.55
C ALA A 124 -18.21 -6.29 8.88
N ALA A 125 -17.21 -6.26 8.00
CA ALA A 125 -15.89 -6.84 8.23
C ALA A 125 -15.14 -6.12 9.37
N GLU A 126 -15.19 -4.78 9.42
CA GLU A 126 -14.62 -4.01 10.53
C GLU A 126 -15.29 -4.37 11.86
N SER A 127 -16.61 -4.53 11.85
CA SER A 127 -17.37 -4.92 13.03
C SER A 127 -17.13 -6.39 13.43
N SER A 128 -16.86 -7.28 12.47
CA SER A 128 -16.67 -8.70 12.73
C SER A 128 -15.29 -9.00 13.31
N ARG A 129 -14.25 -8.25 12.88
CA ARG A 129 -12.87 -8.45 13.34
C ARG A 129 -12.70 -8.22 14.84
N LYS A 130 -13.55 -7.39 15.48
CA LYS A 130 -13.60 -7.06 16.93
C LYS A 130 -12.31 -6.48 17.55
N THR A 131 -11.14 -6.99 17.18
CA THR A 131 -9.80 -6.58 17.61
C THR A 131 -8.80 -6.88 16.50
N HIS A 132 -7.68 -6.17 16.50
CA HIS A 132 -6.50 -6.49 15.69
C HIS A 132 -5.28 -6.46 16.61
N GLU A 133 -4.21 -7.10 16.18
CA GLU A 133 -2.90 -7.04 16.82
C GLU A 133 -2.08 -5.92 16.19
N VAL A 134 -1.06 -5.47 16.91
CA VAL A 134 -0.14 -4.46 16.40
C VAL A 134 0.98 -5.18 15.68
N ILE A 135 1.10 -4.91 14.38
CA ILE A 135 2.23 -5.30 13.55
C ILE A 135 3.23 -4.15 13.55
N GLU A 136 4.47 -4.43 13.94
CA GLU A 136 5.61 -3.53 13.79
C GLU A 136 6.51 -4.10 12.69
N ALA A 137 6.87 -3.26 11.72
CA ALA A 137 7.69 -3.65 10.58
C ALA A 137 8.86 -2.67 10.43
N ALA A 138 10.08 -3.21 10.37
CA ALA A 138 11.28 -2.50 9.96
C ALA A 138 11.60 -2.88 8.51
N ILE A 139 11.65 -1.88 7.63
CA ILE A 139 11.78 -2.05 6.19
C ILE A 139 13.10 -1.41 5.76
N ASP A 140 13.98 -2.21 5.18
CA ASP A 140 15.29 -1.80 4.68
C ASP A 140 15.37 -2.21 3.20
N LEU A 141 15.41 -1.23 2.29
CA LEU A 141 15.34 -1.47 0.86
C LEU A 141 16.56 -0.91 0.15
N ASP A 142 16.93 -1.58 -0.94
CA ASP A 142 17.94 -1.12 -1.88
C ASP A 142 17.52 -1.37 -3.34
N ASP A 143 18.40 -1.06 -4.28
CA ASP A 143 18.16 -1.23 -5.72
C ASP A 143 17.96 -2.69 -6.15
N THR A 144 18.38 -3.66 -5.32
CA THR A 144 18.33 -5.10 -5.63
C THR A 144 17.16 -5.81 -4.98
N GLY A 145 16.69 -5.30 -3.83
CA GLY A 145 15.62 -5.92 -3.09
C GLY A 145 15.39 -5.26 -1.74
N GLY A 146 15.10 -6.09 -0.73
CA GLY A 146 14.87 -5.58 0.61
C GLY A 146 14.75 -6.64 1.70
N ILE A 147 14.85 -6.14 2.93
CA ILE A 147 14.64 -6.89 4.16
C ILE A 147 13.45 -6.26 4.91
N VAL A 148 12.47 -7.09 5.26
CA VAL A 148 11.33 -6.72 6.10
C VAL A 148 11.36 -7.56 7.36
N THR A 149 11.66 -6.92 8.49
CA THR A 149 11.58 -7.54 9.81
C THR A 149 10.23 -7.23 10.42
N VAL A 150 9.46 -8.25 10.76
CA VAL A 150 8.10 -8.17 11.31
C VAL A 150 8.09 -8.66 12.74
N GLU A 151 7.49 -7.88 13.64
CA GLU A 151 7.27 -8.21 15.04
C GLU A 151 5.80 -8.03 15.43
N VAL A 152 5.24 -9.06 16.08
CA VAL A 152 3.94 -9.02 16.75
C VAL A 152 4.13 -9.51 18.18
N ASN A 153 4.13 -8.58 19.12
CA ASN A 153 4.43 -8.85 20.52
C ASN A 153 3.35 -9.70 21.23
N ASP A 154 2.08 -9.36 21.00
CA ASP A 154 0.92 -9.99 21.65
C ASP A 154 -0.04 -10.54 20.57
N PRO A 155 0.33 -11.63 19.87
CA PRO A 155 -0.49 -12.14 18.77
C PRO A 155 -1.81 -12.71 19.29
N ILE A 156 -2.88 -12.50 18.52
CA ILE A 156 -4.22 -13.00 18.87
C ILE A 156 -4.22 -14.54 18.90
N GLN A 157 -3.51 -15.15 17.94
CA GLN A 157 -3.40 -16.59 17.77
C GLN A 157 -2.07 -16.91 17.07
N ILE A 158 -1.41 -18.00 17.45
CA ILE A 158 -0.17 -18.47 16.81
C ILE A 158 -0.38 -19.82 16.13
N GLU A 159 -1.10 -20.73 16.78
CA GLU A 159 -1.33 -22.05 16.21
C GLU A 159 -2.28 -21.97 15.01
N GLY A 160 -1.90 -22.60 13.89
CA GLY A 160 -2.71 -22.59 12.67
C GLY A 160 -2.73 -21.26 11.92
N THR A 161 -1.80 -20.34 12.21
CA THR A 161 -1.63 -19.08 11.48
C THR A 161 -0.34 -19.04 10.66
N GLN A 162 -0.24 -18.04 9.80
CA GLN A 162 0.93 -17.72 8.99
C GLN A 162 1.14 -16.22 8.90
N LEU A 163 2.39 -15.82 8.72
CA LEU A 163 2.76 -14.47 8.31
C LEU A 163 2.99 -14.50 6.80
N THR A 164 2.42 -13.52 6.10
CA THR A 164 2.51 -13.39 4.65
C THR A 164 3.02 -12.01 4.30
N LEU A 165 4.05 -11.94 3.47
CA LEU A 165 4.46 -10.74 2.76
C LEU A 165 3.91 -10.80 1.33
N LEU A 166 3.15 -9.77 0.96
CA LEU A 166 2.68 -9.53 -0.40
C LEU A 166 3.47 -8.36 -0.98
N LEU A 167 3.89 -8.50 -2.23
CA LEU A 167 4.42 -7.41 -3.03
C LEU A 167 3.42 -7.07 -4.13
N LEU A 168 2.92 -5.85 -4.08
CA LEU A 168 1.98 -5.30 -5.06
C LEU A 168 2.71 -4.28 -5.94
N GLU A 169 2.43 -4.28 -7.23
CA GLU A 169 2.77 -3.12 -8.07
C GLU A 169 1.66 -2.08 -7.90
N THR A 170 2.04 -0.87 -7.49
CA THR A 170 1.09 0.18 -7.10
C THR A 170 0.19 0.57 -8.26
N SER A 171 0.72 0.65 -9.48
CA SER A 171 -0.05 0.95 -10.68
C SER A 171 0.61 0.40 -11.94
N VAL A 172 -0.10 -0.51 -12.62
CA VAL A 172 0.33 -1.06 -13.91
C VAL A 172 -0.43 -0.37 -15.04
N THR A 173 0.28 0.10 -16.06
CA THR A 173 -0.34 0.64 -17.27
C THR A 173 -0.19 -0.34 -18.42
N LEU A 174 -1.32 -0.80 -18.98
CA LEU A 174 -1.35 -1.67 -20.15
C LEU A 174 -1.53 -0.89 -21.45
N PRO A 175 -0.95 -1.36 -22.56
CA PRO A 175 -1.27 -0.83 -23.88
C PRO A 175 -2.73 -1.19 -24.26
N PRO A 176 -3.39 -0.38 -25.11
CA PRO A 176 -4.77 -0.66 -25.55
C PRO A 176 -4.96 -2.02 -26.25
N SER A 177 -3.89 -2.65 -26.75
CA SER A 177 -3.95 -3.98 -27.35
C SER A 177 -4.14 -5.11 -26.33
N GLU A 178 -3.81 -4.88 -25.06
CA GLU A 178 -3.85 -5.86 -23.98
C GLU A 178 -5.01 -5.60 -22.99
N ALA A 179 -5.44 -4.34 -22.88
CA ALA A 179 -6.61 -3.92 -22.12
C ALA A 179 -7.94 -4.20 -22.86
N THR A 180 -8.32 -5.48 -22.96
CA THR A 180 -9.48 -5.90 -23.78
C THR A 180 -10.83 -5.36 -23.29
N ASN A 181 -10.98 -5.07 -22.00
CA ASN A 181 -12.13 -4.39 -21.40
C ASN A 181 -12.03 -2.84 -21.44
N GLY A 182 -10.95 -2.29 -22.03
CA GLY A 182 -10.72 -0.85 -22.16
C GLY A 182 -10.15 -0.15 -20.91
N LEU A 183 -9.94 -0.86 -19.80
CA LEU A 183 -9.27 -0.33 -18.61
C LEU A 183 -7.75 -0.39 -18.80
N LEU A 184 -7.10 0.78 -18.84
CA LEU A 184 -5.65 0.85 -19.13
C LEU A 184 -4.79 0.83 -17.86
N ILE A 185 -5.34 1.22 -16.72
CA ILE A 185 -4.60 1.41 -15.48
C ILE A 185 -5.16 0.45 -14.43
N HIS A 186 -4.29 -0.38 -13.88
CA HIS A 186 -4.63 -1.40 -12.89
C HIS A 186 -3.87 -1.11 -11.59
N PRO A 187 -4.56 -0.76 -10.50
CA PRO A 187 -3.92 -0.49 -9.22
C PRO A 187 -3.68 -1.77 -8.41
N ALA A 188 -2.69 -1.72 -7.51
CA ALA A 188 -2.48 -2.72 -6.45
C ALA A 188 -2.40 -4.18 -6.94
N VAL A 189 -1.77 -4.41 -8.10
CA VAL A 189 -1.69 -5.72 -8.74
C VAL A 189 -0.73 -6.62 -7.94
N LEU A 190 -1.20 -7.76 -7.45
CA LEU A 190 -0.35 -8.71 -6.73
C LEU A 190 0.69 -9.30 -7.67
N ARG A 191 1.97 -9.17 -7.33
CA ARG A 191 3.09 -9.68 -8.13
C ARG A 191 3.80 -10.84 -7.47
N SER A 192 3.95 -10.80 -6.14
CA SER A 192 4.69 -11.84 -5.44
C SER A 192 4.18 -12.05 -4.01
N VAL A 193 4.38 -13.28 -3.51
CA VAL A 193 3.91 -13.74 -2.19
C VAL A 193 5.00 -14.60 -1.55
N ILE A 194 5.30 -14.35 -0.28
CA ILE A 194 6.05 -15.26 0.60
C ILE A 194 5.23 -15.41 1.87
N SER A 195 4.96 -16.64 2.27
CA SER A 195 4.31 -16.93 3.54
C SER A 195 5.13 -17.93 4.36
N ILE A 196 5.00 -17.86 5.67
CA ILE A 196 5.62 -18.81 6.59
C ILE A 196 4.58 -19.23 7.64
N GLU A 197 4.35 -20.53 7.76
CA GLU A 197 3.42 -21.09 8.75
C GLU A 197 4.04 -21.07 10.16
N MET A 198 3.34 -20.48 11.13
CA MET A 198 3.78 -20.38 12.53
C MET A 198 3.99 -21.74 13.20
N THR A 199 3.22 -22.73 12.77
CA THR A 199 3.36 -24.12 13.23
C THR A 199 3.92 -24.97 12.10
N GLY A 200 5.09 -25.57 12.32
CA GLY A 200 5.74 -26.43 11.32
C GLY A 200 6.77 -25.74 10.43
N ASN A 201 6.92 -24.40 10.54
CA ASN A 201 7.94 -23.60 9.86
C ASN A 201 7.98 -23.86 8.34
N LYS A 202 6.80 -24.00 7.74
CA LYS A 202 6.67 -24.30 6.31
C LYS A 202 6.58 -23.00 5.55
N THR A 203 7.58 -22.75 4.71
CA THR A 203 7.59 -21.61 3.78
C THR A 203 6.82 -21.93 2.51
N ILE A 204 6.00 -20.98 2.08
CA ILE A 204 5.22 -21.04 0.84
C ILE A 204 5.64 -19.87 -0.03
N LYS A 205 6.20 -20.17 -1.21
CA LYS A 205 6.61 -19.18 -2.21
C LYS A 205 6.26 -19.68 -3.61
N PRO A 206 5.13 -19.25 -4.20
CA PRO A 206 4.69 -19.71 -5.52
C PRO A 206 5.71 -19.45 -6.64
N LEU A 207 6.48 -18.37 -6.49
CA LEU A 207 7.66 -18.05 -7.27
C LEU A 207 8.84 -17.88 -6.31
N ALA A 208 10.05 -18.18 -6.77
CA ALA A 208 11.26 -17.92 -5.99
C ALA A 208 11.71 -16.48 -6.24
N TRP A 209 11.48 -15.60 -5.26
CA TRP A 209 11.89 -14.19 -5.27
C TRP A 209 12.45 -13.74 -3.92
N GLY A 210 12.62 -14.66 -2.98
CA GLY A 210 13.07 -14.39 -1.63
C GLY A 210 12.96 -15.58 -0.69
N ASP A 211 13.29 -15.32 0.56
CA ASP A 211 13.30 -16.25 1.68
C ASP A 211 12.68 -15.60 2.93
N VAL A 212 12.30 -16.45 3.88
CA VAL A 212 11.74 -16.02 5.14
C VAL A 212 12.18 -16.95 6.25
N GLU A 213 12.60 -16.36 7.36
CA GLU A 213 13.03 -17.06 8.56
C GLU A 213 12.26 -16.56 9.78
N MET A 214 11.96 -17.47 10.72
CA MET A 214 11.45 -17.07 12.03
C MET A 214 12.59 -16.87 13.00
N ASN A 215 12.54 -15.76 13.74
CA ASN A 215 13.43 -15.54 14.86
C ASN A 215 12.84 -16.20 16.13
N GLU A 216 13.70 -16.83 16.92
CA GLU A 216 13.31 -17.34 18.23
C GLU A 216 12.98 -16.18 19.17
N GLY A 217 11.80 -16.20 19.80
CA GLY A 217 11.36 -15.11 20.66
C GLY A 217 9.96 -15.33 21.26
N ILE A 218 9.51 -14.35 22.05
CA ILE A 218 8.11 -14.23 22.47
C ILE A 218 7.36 -13.51 21.35
N GLY A 219 6.13 -13.95 21.03
CA GLY A 219 5.33 -13.37 19.95
C GLY A 219 5.65 -13.97 18.58
N LEU A 220 5.31 -13.23 17.51
CA LEU A 220 5.63 -13.58 16.12
C LEU A 220 6.78 -12.71 15.64
N ASN A 221 7.86 -13.32 15.20
CA ASN A 221 9.04 -12.61 14.71
C ASN A 221 9.50 -13.27 13.41
N ALA A 222 9.42 -12.55 12.30
CA ALA A 222 9.84 -13.07 10.99
C ALA A 222 10.69 -12.04 10.25
N VAL A 223 11.70 -12.53 9.53
CA VAL A 223 12.54 -11.74 8.64
C VAL A 223 12.28 -12.24 7.23
N PHE A 224 11.77 -11.36 6.37
CA PHE A 224 11.63 -11.61 4.94
C PHE A 224 12.79 -10.93 4.22
N GLU A 225 13.47 -11.66 3.35
CA GLU A 225 14.51 -11.14 2.47
C GLU A 225 14.10 -11.46 1.03
N PHE A 226 14.15 -10.48 0.14
CA PHE A 226 13.67 -10.67 -1.23
C PHE A 226 14.45 -9.81 -2.23
N ASP A 227 14.40 -10.23 -3.49
CA ASP A 227 14.85 -9.47 -4.64
C ASP A 227 13.64 -8.84 -5.36
N TRP A 228 13.82 -7.68 -5.97
CA TRP A 228 12.76 -7.07 -6.77
C TRP A 228 12.41 -7.93 -8.00
N PRO A 229 11.11 -8.21 -8.26
CA PRO A 229 10.71 -8.82 -9.52
C PRO A 229 11.03 -7.92 -10.72
N ASP A 230 11.18 -8.53 -11.91
CA ASP A 230 11.51 -7.80 -13.14
C ASP A 230 10.57 -6.61 -13.39
N GLY A 231 11.14 -5.41 -13.48
CA GLY A 231 10.40 -4.18 -13.81
C GLY A 231 9.69 -3.52 -12.63
N ILE A 232 9.96 -3.97 -11.40
CA ILE A 232 9.45 -3.39 -10.15
C ILE A 232 10.63 -2.95 -9.28
N ASP A 233 10.41 -1.92 -8.49
CA ASP A 233 11.36 -1.33 -7.54
C ASP A 233 10.61 -0.73 -6.33
N ALA A 234 11.34 -0.10 -5.40
CA ALA A 234 10.76 0.47 -4.19
C ALA A 234 9.71 1.57 -4.46
N GLU A 235 9.90 2.37 -5.52
CA GLU A 235 9.02 3.49 -5.87
C GLU A 235 7.69 3.02 -6.50
N SER A 236 7.72 1.88 -7.19
CA SER A 236 6.56 1.29 -7.87
C SER A 236 5.86 0.18 -7.08
N ALA A 237 6.38 -0.16 -5.89
CA ALA A 237 5.89 -1.25 -5.07
C ALA A 237 5.12 -0.79 -3.82
N THR A 238 4.19 -1.64 -3.39
CA THR A 238 3.56 -1.60 -2.08
C THR A 238 3.74 -2.94 -1.41
N LEU A 239 4.38 -2.95 -0.24
CA LEU A 239 4.57 -4.14 0.58
C LEU A 239 3.41 -4.26 1.56
N VAL A 240 2.87 -5.47 1.70
CA VAL A 240 1.79 -5.75 2.65
C VAL A 240 2.16 -6.95 3.50
N VAL A 241 2.21 -6.74 4.81
CA VAL A 241 2.36 -7.80 5.81
C VAL A 241 1.00 -8.17 6.33
N VAL A 242 0.69 -9.47 6.31
CA VAL A 242 -0.57 -10.03 6.76
C VAL A 242 -0.31 -11.15 7.76
N HIS A 243 -0.92 -11.06 8.94
CA HIS A 243 -1.07 -12.21 9.82
C HIS A 243 -2.47 -12.81 9.64
N GLU A 244 -2.52 -14.10 9.31
CA GLU A 244 -3.76 -14.74 8.88
C GLU A 244 -3.80 -16.23 9.21
N LEU A 245 -5.00 -16.81 9.24
CA LEU A 245 -5.21 -18.24 9.38
C LEU A 245 -4.69 -18.99 8.14
N VAL A 246 -4.07 -20.15 8.34
CA VAL A 246 -3.61 -21.02 7.25
C VAL A 246 -4.80 -21.56 6.44
N GLN A 247 -5.88 -21.94 7.15
CA GLN A 247 -7.13 -22.39 6.54
C GLN A 247 -8.19 -21.31 6.67
N VAL A 248 -8.85 -21.01 5.56
CA VAL A 248 -10.00 -20.10 5.51
C VAL A 248 -11.25 -20.91 5.88
N GLU A 249 -11.76 -20.73 7.09
CA GLU A 249 -13.04 -21.30 7.56
C GLU A 249 -14.15 -20.23 7.56
N ASP A 250 -15.26 -20.48 8.28
CA ASP A 250 -16.29 -19.47 8.55
C ASP A 250 -15.76 -18.40 9.51
N GLY A 251 -15.40 -17.22 8.98
CA GLY A 251 -14.93 -16.08 9.77
C GLY A 251 -13.89 -15.22 9.03
N PRO A 252 -13.36 -14.17 9.67
CA PRO A 252 -12.25 -13.42 9.11
C PRO A 252 -10.99 -14.30 9.10
N ALA A 253 -10.45 -14.56 7.92
CA ALA A 253 -9.19 -15.26 7.75
C ALA A 253 -7.99 -14.37 8.08
N THR A 254 -8.13 -13.05 7.92
CA THR A 254 -7.10 -12.06 8.24
C THR A 254 -7.26 -11.59 9.68
N LEU A 255 -6.21 -11.74 10.48
CA LEU A 255 -6.16 -11.28 11.87
C LEU A 255 -5.68 -9.84 11.94
N SER A 256 -4.66 -9.50 11.15
CA SER A 256 -4.13 -8.13 11.02
C SER A 256 -3.38 -7.95 9.71
N ALA A 257 -3.41 -6.72 9.19
CA ALA A 257 -2.74 -6.35 7.97
C ALA A 257 -2.13 -4.95 8.08
N LEU A 258 -0.94 -4.80 7.51
CA LEU A 258 -0.16 -3.56 7.46
C LEU A 258 0.41 -3.39 6.07
N SER A 259 0.21 -2.22 5.46
CA SER A 259 0.82 -1.86 4.18
C SER A 259 1.83 -0.73 4.34
N TRP A 260 2.83 -0.72 3.46
CA TRP A 260 3.78 0.36 3.31
C TRP A 260 4.13 0.53 1.83
N ALA A 261 4.29 1.77 1.40
CA ALA A 261 4.80 2.17 0.10
C ALA A 261 5.73 3.36 0.31
N GLU A 262 6.76 3.49 -0.52
CA GLU A 262 7.62 4.66 -0.48
C GLU A 262 6.80 5.89 -0.93
N GLU A 263 6.73 6.91 -0.08
CA GLU A 263 6.04 8.14 -0.45
C GLU A 263 6.91 8.94 -1.41
N ASP A 264 6.39 9.21 -2.60
CA ASP A 264 6.93 10.25 -3.48
C ASP A 264 7.05 11.55 -2.68
N SER A 265 8.28 12.02 -2.48
CA SER A 265 8.54 13.35 -1.96
C SER A 265 8.00 14.37 -2.95
N SER A 266 6.72 14.74 -2.80
CA SER A 266 6.03 15.69 -3.67
C SER A 266 6.56 17.12 -3.44
N GLU A 267 7.80 17.37 -3.88
CA GLU A 267 8.44 18.69 -3.85
C GLU A 267 7.70 19.73 -4.72
N GLU A 268 6.81 19.29 -5.62
CA GLU A 268 6.15 20.17 -6.60
C GLU A 268 5.12 21.14 -6.00
N VAL A 269 4.44 20.77 -4.90
CA VAL A 269 3.44 21.66 -4.26
C VAL A 269 4.10 22.73 -3.40
N GLN A 270 5.23 22.43 -2.77
CA GLN A 270 5.98 23.43 -2.02
C GLN A 270 6.60 24.49 -2.94
N ALA A 271 7.04 24.09 -4.15
CA ALA A 271 7.69 24.98 -5.11
C ALA A 271 6.81 26.18 -5.53
N LEU A 272 5.51 25.96 -5.70
CA LEU A 272 4.58 27.02 -6.09
C LEU A 272 4.21 27.93 -4.92
N GLY A 273 4.08 27.36 -3.71
CA GLY A 273 3.66 28.07 -2.51
C GLY A 273 4.63 29.17 -2.08
N TRP A 274 5.94 28.91 -2.13
CA TRP A 274 6.94 29.91 -1.77
C TRP A 274 7.05 31.04 -2.81
N MET A 275 6.89 30.73 -4.10
CA MET A 275 6.90 31.77 -5.15
C MET A 275 5.74 32.77 -4.99
N VAL A 276 4.55 32.29 -4.62
CA VAL A 276 3.38 33.15 -4.32
C VAL A 276 3.65 34.03 -3.10
N MET A 277 4.27 33.49 -2.05
CA MET A 277 4.60 34.24 -0.84
C MET A 277 5.67 35.33 -1.09
N ILE A 278 6.69 35.05 -1.93
CA ILE A 278 7.69 36.05 -2.32
C ILE A 278 7.05 37.17 -3.14
N LEU A 279 6.20 36.84 -4.12
CA LEU A 279 5.51 37.84 -4.93
C LEU A 279 4.60 38.74 -4.09
N PHE A 280 3.86 38.16 -3.14
CA PHE A 280 3.01 38.93 -2.22
C PHE A 280 3.84 39.83 -1.29
N GLY A 281 4.98 39.33 -0.79
CA GLY A 281 5.94 40.11 -0.03
C GLY A 281 6.51 41.31 -0.80
N CYS A 282 6.93 41.10 -2.06
CA CYS A 282 7.43 42.16 -2.93
C CYS A 282 6.37 43.22 -3.24
N ALA A 283 5.11 42.81 -3.45
CA ALA A 283 3.98 43.72 -3.68
C ALA A 283 3.71 44.60 -2.44
N MET A 284 3.72 44.02 -1.24
CA MET A 284 3.53 44.76 0.01
C MET A 284 4.65 45.79 0.25
N VAL A 285 5.91 45.43 -0.04
CA VAL A 285 7.04 46.35 0.07
C VAL A 285 6.91 47.51 -0.91
N THR A 286 6.54 47.25 -2.17
CA THR A 286 6.35 48.33 -3.17
C THR A 286 5.20 49.26 -2.81
N ILE A 287 4.08 48.75 -2.29
CA ILE A 287 2.96 49.56 -1.82
C ILE A 287 3.40 50.45 -0.64
N PHE A 288 4.18 49.91 0.30
CA PHE A 288 4.66 50.64 1.47
C PHE A 288 5.69 51.73 1.12
N PHE A 289 6.56 51.48 0.13
CA PHE A 289 7.47 52.50 -0.39
C PHE A 289 6.73 53.61 -1.14
N ARG A 290 5.70 53.25 -1.93
CA ARG A 290 4.91 54.22 -2.69
C ARG A 290 4.05 55.11 -1.79
N SER A 291 3.55 54.59 -0.67
CA SER A 291 2.78 55.38 0.30
C SER A 291 3.65 56.37 1.10
N ARG A 292 4.93 56.06 1.34
CA ARG A 292 5.87 56.96 2.03
C ARG A 292 6.41 58.10 1.16
N ASN A 293 6.43 57.95 -0.16
CA ASN A 293 6.86 59.01 -1.09
C ASN A 293 5.72 59.97 -1.50
N SER A 294 4.50 59.76 -1.00
CA SER A 294 3.33 60.58 -1.33
C SER A 294 2.95 61.58 -0.22
N TYR A 295 3.87 61.86 0.72
CA TYR A 295 3.75 62.91 1.73
C TYR A 295 4.99 63.81 1.71
#